data_AF-A0A5C8BFD1-F1
#
_entry.id   AF-A0A5C8BFD1-F1
#
_cell.length_a   1.000
_cell.length_b   1.000
_cell.length_c   1.000
_cell.angle_alpha   90.00
_cell.angle_beta   90.00
_cell.angle_gamma   90.00
#
_symmetry.space_group_name_H-M   'P 1'
#
loop_
_entity.id
_entity.type
_entity.pdbx_description
1 polymer ?
#
loop_
_entity_poly.entity_id
_entity_poly.type
_entity_poly.pdbx_seq_one_letter_code
_entity_poly.pdbx_strand_id
1 'polypeptide(L)'
;MKKIFSYSLLTISLASCAFMSPTPSKITQNLQQVNPGTTVAVVALVPMEIPNPTQPKILNSTAFRVTQDVHGYPNTVILIPQNAIITGVYSNDGKVCQVSWQAVYHDYQALEKDQGALGVATMVNNTSCDPKLGIRAGQIMTMTFK
;
A
#
# COMPACT_ATOMS: atom_id res chain seq x y z
N MET A 1 -46.51 -9.04 56.14
CA MET A 1 -45.57 -9.73 55.23
C MET A 1 -45.45 -8.91 53.95
N LYS A 2 -44.38 -8.12 53.79
CA LYS A 2 -44.12 -7.28 52.59
C LYS A 2 -42.99 -7.94 51.79
N LYS A 3 -43.27 -8.34 50.55
CA LYS A 3 -42.28 -8.89 49.61
C LYS A 3 -41.62 -7.73 48.86
N ILE A 4 -40.30 -7.63 48.95
CA ILE A 4 -39.49 -6.65 48.22
C ILE A 4 -39.02 -7.33 46.93
N PHE A 5 -39.44 -6.80 45.78
CA PHE A 5 -38.93 -7.22 44.47
C PHE A 5 -37.62 -6.49 44.19
N SER A 6 -36.52 -7.23 44.07
CA SER A 6 -35.24 -6.71 43.60
C SER A 6 -35.20 -6.81 42.07
N TYR A 7 -35.16 -5.68 41.38
CA TYR A 7 -34.90 -5.63 39.94
C TYR A 7 -33.40 -5.45 39.71
N SER A 8 -32.73 -6.51 39.27
CA SER A 8 -31.36 -6.45 38.78
C SER A 8 -31.37 -5.86 37.36
N LEU A 9 -30.92 -4.61 37.22
CA LEU A 9 -30.63 -3.99 35.93
C LEU A 9 -29.37 -4.63 35.36
N LEU A 10 -29.54 -5.51 34.36
CA LEU A 10 -28.46 -6.07 33.57
C LEU A 10 -28.05 -5.03 32.51
N THR A 11 -27.07 -4.18 32.81
CA THR A 11 -26.47 -3.28 31.82
C THR A 11 -25.54 -4.08 30.92
N ILE A 12 -26.01 -4.42 29.73
CA ILE A 12 -25.19 -4.97 28.65
C ILE A 12 -24.34 -3.83 28.10
N SER A 13 -23.11 -3.69 28.60
CA SER A 13 -22.10 -2.85 27.96
C SER A 13 -21.66 -3.54 26.67
N LEU A 14 -22.15 -3.03 25.53
CA LEU A 14 -21.52 -3.28 24.23
C LEU A 14 -20.11 -2.70 24.31
N ALA A 15 -19.13 -3.56 24.57
CA ALA A 15 -17.72 -3.23 24.41
C ALA A 15 -17.53 -2.85 22.94
N SER A 16 -17.49 -1.55 22.67
CA SER A 16 -17.09 -1.00 21.40
C SER A 16 -15.64 -1.43 21.15
N CYS A 17 -15.45 -2.47 20.35
CA CYS A 17 -14.16 -2.77 19.73
C CYS A 17 -13.81 -1.56 18.86
N ALA A 18 -13.04 -0.63 19.41
CA ALA A 18 -12.28 0.31 18.61
C ALA A 18 -11.35 -0.57 17.76
N PHE A 19 -11.68 -0.72 16.48
CA PHE A 19 -10.77 -1.26 15.49
C PHE A 19 -9.61 -0.26 15.38
N MET A 20 -8.64 -0.38 16.29
CA MET A 20 -7.34 0.25 16.12
C MET A 20 -6.69 -0.50 14.96
N SER A 21 -6.67 0.10 13.78
CA SER A 21 -5.82 -0.37 12.70
C SER A 21 -4.39 -0.52 13.27
N PRO A 22 -3.71 -1.66 13.00
CA PRO A 22 -2.35 -1.86 13.48
C PRO A 22 -1.48 -0.68 13.04
N THR A 23 -0.66 -0.17 13.95
CA THR A 23 0.31 0.89 13.61
C THR A 23 1.43 0.27 12.77
N PRO A 24 1.80 0.87 11.63
CA PRO A 24 2.87 0.37 10.80
C PRO A 24 4.14 0.08 11.60
N SER A 25 4.62 -1.15 11.52
CA SER A 25 5.87 -1.58 12.15
C SER A 25 6.97 -1.56 11.10
N LYS A 26 7.86 -0.58 11.18
CA LYS A 26 8.98 -0.45 10.24
C LYS A 26 9.92 -1.64 10.38
N ILE A 27 10.01 -2.45 9.33
CA ILE A 27 11.10 -3.41 9.16
C ILE A 27 12.19 -2.70 8.34
N THR A 28 13.39 -2.61 8.90
CA THR A 28 14.53 -1.99 8.22
C THR A 28 15.03 -2.93 7.11
N GLN A 29 14.44 -2.86 5.93
CA GLN A 29 15.12 -3.30 4.71
C GLN A 29 16.06 -2.19 4.26
N ASN A 30 17.31 -2.54 3.95
CA ASN A 30 18.33 -1.56 3.55
C ASN A 30 18.16 -1.14 2.09
N LEU A 31 16.99 -0.60 1.75
CA LEU A 31 16.68 -0.16 0.38
C LEU A 31 17.56 1.02 -0.08
N GLN A 32 18.31 1.66 0.83
CA GLN A 32 19.34 2.65 0.50
C GLN A 32 20.51 2.06 -0.29
N GLN A 33 20.66 0.74 -0.30
CA GLN A 33 21.67 0.04 -1.10
C GLN A 33 21.20 -0.24 -2.54
N VAL A 34 19.95 0.06 -2.90
CA VAL A 34 19.51 0.00 -4.30
C VAL A 34 20.09 1.19 -5.05
N ASN A 35 20.75 0.94 -6.18
CA ASN A 35 21.37 2.01 -6.96
C ASN A 35 20.31 2.98 -7.52
N PRO A 36 20.57 4.30 -7.50
CA PRO A 36 19.81 5.29 -8.25
C PRO A 36 19.57 4.88 -9.70
N GLY A 37 18.37 5.13 -10.22
CA GLY A 37 17.99 4.75 -11.58
C GLY A 37 17.58 3.29 -11.76
N THR A 38 17.71 2.43 -10.73
CA THR A 38 17.21 1.06 -10.79
C THR A 38 15.70 1.06 -11.01
N THR A 39 15.25 0.31 -12.00
CA THR A 39 13.83 0.14 -12.33
C THR A 39 13.30 -1.17 -11.78
N VAL A 40 12.10 -1.12 -11.21
CA VAL A 40 11.37 -2.28 -10.70
C VAL A 40 10.08 -2.38 -11.50
N ALA A 41 9.91 -3.51 -12.18
CA ALA A 41 8.65 -3.80 -12.85
C ALA A 41 7.69 -4.40 -11.82
N VAL A 42 6.48 -3.84 -11.80
CA VAL A 42 5.44 -4.20 -10.84
C VAL A 42 4.11 -4.36 -11.57
N VAL A 43 3.29 -5.30 -11.13
CA VAL A 43 1.98 -5.58 -11.70
C VAL A 43 0.90 -5.06 -10.79
N ALA A 44 -0.04 -4.28 -11.34
CA ALA A 44 -1.21 -3.81 -10.61
C ALA A 44 -2.11 -4.99 -10.20
N LEU A 45 -2.38 -5.11 -8.89
CA LEU A 45 -3.17 -6.21 -8.35
C LEU A 45 -4.69 -5.96 -8.48
N VAL A 46 -5.08 -4.69 -8.50
CA VAL A 46 -6.46 -4.24 -8.64
C VAL A 46 -6.53 -3.16 -9.73
N PRO A 47 -7.66 -3.03 -10.44
CA PRO A 47 -7.84 -1.93 -11.36
C PRO A 47 -7.94 -0.60 -10.61
N MET A 48 -7.45 0.47 -11.21
CA MET A 48 -7.56 1.84 -10.70
C MET A 48 -8.37 2.66 -11.67
N GLU A 49 -9.50 3.17 -11.17
CA GLU A 49 -10.55 3.80 -11.96
C GLU A 49 -10.16 5.18 -12.49
N ILE A 50 -10.98 5.68 -13.43
CA ILE A 50 -10.90 7.04 -13.96
C ILE A 50 -11.99 7.92 -13.31
N PRO A 51 -11.73 9.23 -13.13
CA PRO A 51 -12.73 10.15 -12.62
C PRO A 51 -14.02 10.17 -13.45
N ASN A 52 -15.12 10.44 -12.78
CA ASN A 52 -16.44 10.59 -13.39
C ASN A 52 -17.09 11.91 -12.91
N PRO A 53 -18.21 12.36 -13.50
CA PRO A 53 -18.83 13.65 -13.12
C PRO A 53 -19.18 13.77 -11.62
N THR A 54 -19.43 12.65 -10.93
CA THR A 54 -19.73 12.63 -9.49
C THR A 54 -18.49 12.52 -8.61
N GLN A 55 -17.37 12.07 -9.17
CA GLN A 55 -16.08 11.95 -8.51
C GLN A 55 -14.98 12.51 -9.43
N PRO A 56 -14.75 13.83 -9.43
CA PRO A 56 -13.81 14.47 -10.34
C PRO A 56 -12.34 14.19 -10.01
N LYS A 57 -12.05 13.65 -8.82
CA LYS A 57 -10.72 13.22 -8.40
C LYS A 57 -10.80 11.91 -7.63
N ILE A 58 -9.94 10.98 -8.00
CA ILE A 58 -9.74 9.71 -7.30
C ILE A 58 -8.42 9.80 -6.53
N LEU A 59 -8.44 9.37 -5.27
CA LEU A 59 -7.26 9.28 -4.41
C LEU A 59 -7.38 8.03 -3.54
N ASN A 60 -6.74 6.94 -3.97
CA ASN A 60 -6.87 5.63 -3.33
C ASN A 60 -5.51 5.02 -3.02
N SER A 61 -5.43 4.27 -1.92
CA SER A 61 -4.31 3.36 -1.71
C SER A 61 -4.41 2.18 -2.68
N THR A 62 -3.27 1.71 -3.17
CA THR A 62 -3.19 0.61 -4.13
C THR A 62 -1.96 -0.24 -3.84
N ALA A 63 -1.96 -1.47 -4.36
CA ALA A 63 -0.91 -2.45 -4.19
C ALA A 63 -0.50 -3.04 -5.53
N PHE A 64 0.79 -3.32 -5.64
CA PHE A 64 1.42 -3.90 -6.82
C PHE A 64 2.31 -5.06 -6.40
N ARG A 65 2.41 -6.07 -7.26
CA ARG A 65 3.30 -7.21 -7.07
C ARG A 65 4.56 -7.04 -7.90
N VAL A 66 5.72 -7.19 -7.26
CA VAL A 66 7.02 -7.12 -7.93
C VAL A 66 7.22 -8.33 -8.84
N THR A 67 7.70 -8.11 -10.07
CA THR A 67 7.85 -9.18 -11.07
C THR A 67 9.24 -9.83 -11.10
N GLN A 68 10.25 -9.22 -10.46
CA GLN A 68 11.63 -9.69 -10.45
C GLN A 68 12.34 -9.35 -9.13
N ASP A 69 13.38 -10.10 -8.79
CA ASP A 69 14.26 -9.73 -7.69
C ASP A 69 14.96 -8.38 -7.98
N VAL A 70 15.02 -7.53 -6.96
CA VAL A 70 15.76 -6.26 -6.97
C VAL A 70 16.94 -6.40 -6.05
N HIS A 71 18.13 -6.22 -6.61
CA HIS A 71 19.39 -6.40 -5.91
C HIS A 71 19.95 -5.06 -5.43
N GLY A 72 20.58 -5.07 -4.25
CA GLY A 72 21.38 -3.96 -3.75
C GLY A 72 22.84 -4.09 -4.13
N TYR A 73 23.58 -2.98 -4.19
CA TYR A 73 25.02 -2.98 -4.43
C TYR A 73 25.76 -3.78 -3.35
N PRO A 74 26.68 -4.71 -3.70
CA PRO A 74 27.26 -4.99 -5.02
C PRO A 74 26.53 -6.04 -5.89
N ASN A 75 25.22 -5.92 -6.06
CA ASN A 75 24.30 -6.82 -6.79
C ASN A 75 24.21 -8.27 -6.26
N THR A 76 24.72 -8.54 -5.07
CA THR A 76 24.76 -9.90 -4.50
C THR A 76 23.60 -10.20 -3.56
N VAL A 77 22.93 -9.16 -3.03
CA VAL A 77 21.87 -9.30 -2.03
C VAL A 77 20.53 -8.91 -2.65
N ILE A 78 19.55 -9.80 -2.58
CA ILE A 78 18.15 -9.50 -2.91
C ILE A 78 17.61 -8.60 -1.80
N LEU A 79 17.26 -7.36 -2.15
CA LEU A 79 16.66 -6.39 -1.23
C LEU A 79 15.14 -6.35 -1.34
N ILE A 80 14.61 -6.55 -2.55
CA ILE A 80 13.17 -6.70 -2.79
C ILE A 80 13.00 -7.99 -3.59
N PRO A 81 12.44 -9.06 -3.00
CA PRO A 81 12.24 -10.30 -3.73
C PRO A 81 11.11 -10.17 -4.76
N GLN A 82 11.16 -11.03 -5.77
CA GLN A 82 10.03 -11.30 -6.64
C GLN A 82 8.81 -11.67 -5.79
N ASN A 83 7.63 -11.20 -6.21
CA ASN A 83 6.36 -11.33 -5.50
C ASN A 83 6.21 -10.49 -4.23
N ALA A 84 7.22 -9.68 -3.85
CA ALA A 84 7.04 -8.63 -2.86
C ALA A 84 5.88 -7.70 -3.25
N ILE A 85 5.28 -7.08 -2.24
CA ILE A 85 4.16 -6.16 -2.42
C ILE A 85 4.65 -4.73 -2.23
N ILE A 86 4.43 -3.89 -3.22
CA ILE A 86 4.70 -2.45 -3.14
C ILE A 86 3.37 -1.73 -3.07
N THR A 87 3.22 -0.85 -2.09
CA THR A 87 2.02 0.00 -1.96
C THR A 87 2.31 1.42 -2.42
N GLY A 88 1.26 2.09 -2.86
CA GLY A 88 1.32 3.48 -3.27
C GLY A 88 -0.03 4.16 -3.13
N VAL A 89 -0.02 5.48 -3.30
CA VAL A 89 -1.24 6.27 -3.44
C VAL A 89 -1.44 6.56 -4.92
N TYR A 90 -2.51 6.04 -5.50
CA TYR A 90 -2.98 6.38 -6.82
C TYR A 90 -3.78 7.69 -6.77
N SER A 91 -3.45 8.62 -7.66
CA SER A 91 -4.19 9.87 -7.85
C SER A 91 -4.51 10.05 -9.32
N ASN A 92 -5.77 10.35 -9.64
CA ASN A 92 -6.20 10.72 -10.99
C ASN A 92 -7.29 11.81 -10.92
N ASP A 93 -7.10 12.92 -11.63
CA ASP A 93 -8.06 14.03 -11.73
C ASP A 93 -8.60 14.24 -13.17
N GLY A 94 -8.32 13.28 -14.06
CA GLY A 94 -8.74 13.32 -15.46
C GLY A 94 -7.79 14.10 -16.37
N LYS A 95 -6.74 14.74 -15.81
CA LYS A 95 -5.64 15.42 -16.52
C LYS A 95 -4.28 14.87 -16.13
N VAL A 96 -4.08 14.60 -14.84
CA VAL A 96 -2.87 14.03 -14.25
C VAL A 96 -3.24 12.71 -13.59
N CYS A 97 -2.48 11.68 -13.92
CA CYS A 97 -2.58 10.35 -13.32
C CYS A 97 -1.20 9.93 -12.86
N GLN A 98 -1.07 9.54 -11.60
CA GLN A 98 0.19 9.08 -11.03
C GLN A 98 0.01 8.13 -9.85
N VAL A 99 1.06 7.37 -9.58
CA VAL A 99 1.24 6.56 -8.38
C VAL A 99 2.40 7.15 -7.57
N SER A 100 2.12 7.49 -6.32
CA SER A 100 3.10 7.92 -5.32
C SER A 100 3.41 6.74 -4.39
N TRP A 101 4.53 6.06 -4.62
CA TRP A 101 4.95 4.87 -3.87
C TRP A 101 5.19 5.16 -2.38
N GLN A 102 4.82 4.23 -1.50
CA GLN A 102 4.84 4.45 -0.04
C GLN A 102 5.71 3.44 0.71
N ALA A 103 5.51 2.15 0.45
CA ALA A 103 6.16 1.09 1.21
C ALA A 103 6.39 -0.17 0.38
N VAL A 104 7.34 -1.00 0.83
CA VAL A 104 7.63 -2.33 0.29
C VAL A 104 7.42 -3.34 1.42
N TYR A 105 6.70 -4.42 1.13
CA TYR A 105 6.42 -5.53 2.02
C TYR A 105 6.94 -6.81 1.38
N HIS A 106 7.48 -7.71 2.20
CA HIS A 106 8.06 -8.96 1.69
C HIS A 106 7.00 -9.85 0.99
N ASP A 107 5.77 -9.85 1.51
CA ASP A 107 4.63 -10.60 1.01
C ASP A 107 3.31 -9.96 1.48
N TYR A 108 2.18 -10.58 1.17
CA TYR A 108 0.85 -10.14 1.61
C TYR A 108 0.64 -10.24 3.12
N GLN A 109 1.21 -11.24 3.79
CA GLN A 109 1.05 -11.40 5.23
C GLN A 109 1.76 -10.26 5.98
N ALA A 110 2.93 -9.87 5.50
CA ALA A 110 3.66 -8.70 5.98
C ALA A 110 2.86 -7.41 5.73
N LEU A 111 2.18 -7.28 4.58
CA LEU A 111 1.27 -6.16 4.33
C LEU A 111 0.08 -6.13 5.30
N GLU A 112 -0.60 -7.26 5.54
CA GLU A 112 -1.74 -7.34 6.47
C GLU A 112 -1.35 -6.98 7.91
N LYS A 113 -0.12 -7.32 8.30
CA LYS A 113 0.47 -6.96 9.61
C LYS A 113 1.08 -5.56 9.62
N ASP A 114 1.05 -4.85 8.50
CA ASP A 114 1.69 -3.56 8.25
C ASP A 114 3.18 -3.55 8.66
N GLN A 115 3.89 -4.60 8.26
CA GLN A 115 5.28 -4.91 8.57
C GLN A 115 6.14 -4.80 7.32
N GLY A 116 6.68 -3.62 7.05
CA GLY A 116 7.39 -3.36 5.80
C GLY A 116 8.48 -2.31 5.89
N ALA A 117 9.19 -2.14 4.78
CA ALA A 117 10.09 -1.02 4.57
C ALA A 117 9.25 0.23 4.25
N LEU A 118 9.05 1.06 5.27
CA LEU A 118 8.25 2.29 5.19
C LEU A 118 9.10 3.47 4.72
N GLY A 119 8.46 4.44 4.08
CA GLY A 119 9.11 5.68 3.63
C GLY A 119 9.82 5.55 2.28
N VAL A 120 9.38 4.62 1.43
CA VAL A 120 9.91 4.43 0.07
C VAL A 120 9.74 5.68 -0.78
N ALA A 121 8.74 6.52 -0.49
CA ALA A 121 8.44 7.77 -1.19
C ALA A 121 9.65 8.71 -1.38
N THR A 122 10.59 8.73 -0.43
CA THR A 122 11.79 9.58 -0.52
C THR A 122 12.86 9.00 -1.45
N MET A 123 12.83 7.69 -1.70
CA MET A 123 13.84 6.95 -2.46
C MET A 123 13.44 6.67 -3.90
N VAL A 124 12.17 6.90 -4.27
CA VAL A 124 11.68 6.58 -5.62
C VAL A 124 10.91 7.73 -6.24
N ASN A 125 10.83 7.74 -7.57
CA ASN A 125 10.04 8.69 -8.34
C ASN A 125 8.57 8.26 -8.41
N ASN A 126 7.66 9.24 -8.43
CA ASN A 126 6.27 8.97 -8.78
C ASN A 126 6.20 8.46 -10.22
N THR A 127 5.28 7.54 -10.48
CA THR A 127 5.10 6.98 -11.82
C THR A 127 3.81 7.51 -12.43
N SER A 128 3.90 8.14 -13.59
CA SER A 128 2.73 8.63 -14.33
C SER A 128 1.96 7.50 -15.01
N CYS A 129 0.67 7.72 -15.22
CA CYS A 129 -0.24 6.85 -15.99
C CYS A 129 -1.10 7.69 -16.94
N ASP A 130 -1.87 7.04 -17.80
CA ASP A 130 -2.83 7.73 -18.67
C ASP A 130 -4.09 8.10 -17.88
N PRO A 131 -4.42 9.39 -17.73
CA PRO A 131 -5.59 9.82 -16.96
C PRO A 131 -6.94 9.40 -17.56
N LYS A 132 -6.98 9.04 -18.85
CA LYS A 132 -8.19 8.57 -19.54
C LYS A 132 -8.37 7.06 -19.47
N LEU A 133 -7.33 6.31 -19.14
CA LEU A 133 -7.37 4.85 -19.03
C LEU A 133 -7.25 4.35 -17.59
N GLY A 134 -6.64 5.14 -16.70
CA GLY A 134 -6.28 4.69 -15.36
C GLY A 134 -5.21 3.62 -15.42
N ILE A 135 -5.31 2.61 -14.54
CA ILE A 135 -4.43 1.43 -14.56
C ILE A 135 -5.30 0.18 -14.53
N ARG A 136 -5.08 -0.73 -15.49
CA ARG A 136 -5.83 -1.99 -15.56
C ARG A 136 -5.25 -3.01 -14.59
N ALA A 137 -6.08 -3.92 -14.10
CA ALA A 137 -5.59 -5.09 -13.37
C ALA A 137 -4.62 -5.88 -14.27
N GLY A 138 -3.51 -6.35 -13.71
CA GLY A 138 -2.48 -7.07 -14.46
C GLY A 138 -1.53 -6.18 -15.28
N GLN A 139 -1.78 -4.86 -15.36
CA GLN A 139 -0.90 -3.95 -16.09
C GLN A 139 0.46 -3.83 -15.41
N ILE A 140 1.54 -3.91 -16.20
CA ILE A 140 2.90 -3.67 -15.74
C ILE A 140 3.14 -2.15 -15.66
N MET A 141 3.65 -1.72 -14.51
CA MET A 141 4.11 -0.37 -14.20
C MET A 141 5.60 -0.43 -13.84
N THR A 142 6.28 0.70 -13.93
CA THR A 142 7.70 0.81 -13.56
C THR A 142 7.87 1.80 -12.41
N MET A 143 8.40 1.32 -11.29
CA MET A 143 8.90 2.16 -10.19
C MET A 143 10.40 2.40 -10.42
N THR A 144 10.89 3.61 -10.18
CA THR A 144 12.30 3.97 -10.40
C THR A 144 12.91 4.58 -9.16
N PHE A 145 14.04 4.05 -8.71
CA PHE A 145 14.82 4.60 -7.60
C PHE A 145 15.52 5.91 -8.00
N LYS A 146 15.59 6.86 -7.06
CA LYS A 146 16.21 8.20 -7.20
C LYS A 146 17.70 8.16 -6.89
#